data_AF-A0A931ZL00-F1
#
_entry.id   AF-A0A931ZL00-F1
#
_cell.length_a   1.000
_cell.length_b   1.000
_cell.length_c   1.000
_cell.angle_alpha   90.00
_cell.angle_beta   90.00
_cell.angle_gamma   90.00
#
_symmetry.space_group_name_H-M   'P 1'
#
loop_
_entity.id
_entity.type
_entity.pdbx_description
1 polymer ?
#
loop_
_entity_poly.entity_id
_entity_poly.type
_entity_poly.pdbx_seq_one_letter_code
_entity_poly.pdbx_strand_id
1 'polypeptide(L)'
;MKYLQLNDIDCYKRSLALSNYVWNLVITWDQFAKKTVGEQFVRATDSISANIAEGFGRYGKKDKIKFYYYSFGSLKESLDWNEKSKIRKLLDTNEHVS
;
A
#
# COMPACT_ATOMS: atom_id res chain seq x y z
N MET A 1 18.53 -26.67 2.98
CA MET A 1 17.27 -26.20 2.36
C MET A 1 17.18 -24.70 2.60
N LYS A 2 17.05 -23.87 1.57
CA LYS A 2 16.87 -22.42 1.75
C LYS A 2 15.37 -22.16 1.96
N TYR A 3 14.98 -21.79 3.17
CA TYR A 3 13.62 -21.38 3.44
C TYR A 3 13.37 -20.03 2.77
N LEU A 4 12.23 -19.90 2.09
CA LEU A 4 11.77 -18.65 1.52
C LEU A 4 11.77 -17.58 2.62
N GLN A 5 12.29 -16.41 2.33
CA GLN A 5 12.28 -15.23 3.21
C GLN A 5 11.23 -14.23 2.72
N LEU A 6 10.77 -13.34 3.59
CA LEU A 6 9.81 -12.30 3.21
C LEU A 6 10.35 -11.41 2.07
N ASN A 7 11.64 -11.10 2.09
CA ASN A 7 12.31 -10.33 1.04
C ASN A 7 12.46 -11.08 -0.30
N ASP A 8 12.19 -12.40 -0.33
CA ASP A 8 12.10 -13.15 -1.58
C ASP A 8 10.72 -12.97 -2.26
N ILE A 9 9.74 -12.38 -1.56
CA ILE A 9 8.38 -12.17 -2.07
C ILE A 9 8.31 -10.87 -2.88
N ASP A 10 8.12 -10.98 -4.19
CA ASP A 10 8.07 -9.82 -5.08
C ASP A 10 6.91 -8.86 -4.79
N CYS A 11 5.73 -9.36 -4.44
CA CYS A 11 4.60 -8.49 -4.10
C CYS A 11 4.85 -7.70 -2.80
N TYR A 12 5.57 -8.27 -1.83
CA TYR A 12 6.01 -7.54 -0.63
C TYR A 12 6.97 -6.41 -0.99
N LYS A 13 8.03 -6.69 -1.75
CA LYS A 13 9.01 -5.66 -2.16
C LYS A 13 8.36 -4.51 -2.92
N ARG A 14 7.47 -4.83 -3.87
CA ARG A 14 6.76 -3.83 -4.68
C ARG A 14 5.80 -3.00 -3.84
N SER A 15 5.04 -3.63 -2.95
CA SER A 15 4.10 -2.90 -2.08
C SER A 15 4.83 -2.03 -1.05
N LEU A 16 5.97 -2.49 -0.51
CA LEU A 16 6.81 -1.68 0.38
C LEU A 16 7.46 -0.49 -0.35
N ALA A 17 7.90 -0.68 -1.59
CA ALA A 17 8.40 0.43 -2.39
C ALA A 17 7.30 1.45 -2.69
N LEU A 18 6.10 0.97 -3.05
CA LEU A 18 4.92 1.80 -3.28
C LEU A 18 4.51 2.58 -2.03
N SER A 19 4.55 1.96 -0.85
CA SER A 19 4.17 2.61 0.41
C SER A 19 5.09 3.79 0.74
N ASN A 20 6.40 3.62 0.58
CA ASN A 20 7.38 4.69 0.76
C ASN A 20 7.22 5.81 -0.29
N TYR A 21 6.90 5.45 -1.54
CA TYR A 21 6.61 6.43 -2.58
C TYR A 21 5.39 7.30 -2.22
N VAL A 22 4.27 6.67 -1.85
CA VAL A 22 3.04 7.38 -1.46
C VAL A 22 3.24 8.22 -0.21
N TRP A 23 4.01 7.75 0.78
CA TRP A 23 4.37 8.53 1.97
C TRP A 23 5.09 9.83 1.59
N ASN A 24 6.15 9.72 0.80
CA ASN A 24 6.98 10.86 0.39
C ASN A 24 6.21 11.85 -0.49
N LEU A 25 5.25 11.37 -1.27
CA LEU A 25 4.33 12.22 -2.01
C LEU A 25 3.41 13.00 -1.05
N VAL A 26 2.66 12.28 -0.20
CA VAL A 26 1.64 12.85 0.69
C VAL A 26 2.23 13.82 1.73
N ILE A 27 3.46 13.61 2.18
CA ILE A 27 4.08 14.52 3.16
C ILE A 27 4.27 15.95 2.63
N THR A 28 4.31 16.13 1.31
CA THR A 28 4.42 17.45 0.66
C THR A 28 3.09 18.20 0.56
N TRP A 29 1.96 17.51 0.72
CA TRP A 29 0.63 18.10 0.57
C TRP A 29 0.31 19.12 1.67
N ASP A 30 -0.61 20.03 1.35
CA ASP A 30 -1.19 20.96 2.33
C ASP A 30 -1.89 20.21 3.47
N GLN A 31 -2.10 20.92 4.58
CA GLN A 31 -2.62 20.32 5.82
C GLN A 31 -4.01 19.70 5.65
N PHE A 32 -4.88 20.28 4.82
CA PHE A 32 -6.24 19.78 4.64
C PHE A 32 -6.24 18.51 3.78
N ALA A 33 -5.55 18.54 2.64
CA ALA A 33 -5.40 17.39 1.75
C ALA A 33 -4.71 16.22 2.48
N LYS A 34 -3.63 16.51 3.22
CA LYS A 34 -2.88 15.54 4.01
C LYS A 34 -3.74 14.85 5.07
N LYS A 35 -4.49 15.60 5.87
CA LYS A 35 -5.34 15.03 6.93
C LYS A 35 -6.58 14.29 6.44
N THR A 36 -7.01 14.52 5.20
CA THR A 36 -8.24 13.94 4.68
C THR A 36 -7.97 12.79 3.71
N VAL A 37 -7.34 13.07 2.58
CA VAL A 37 -7.01 12.09 1.54
C VAL A 37 -5.68 11.43 1.85
N GLY A 38 -4.67 12.23 2.24
CA GLY A 38 -3.30 11.77 2.39
C GLY A 38 -3.15 10.67 3.43
N GLU A 39 -3.66 10.89 4.65
CA GLU A 39 -3.60 9.92 5.74
C GLU A 39 -4.29 8.61 5.36
N GLN A 40 -5.45 8.66 4.69
CA GLN A 40 -6.15 7.46 4.26
C GLN A 40 -5.40 6.73 3.14
N PHE A 41 -4.82 7.48 2.19
CA PHE A 41 -4.04 6.91 1.10
C PHE A 41 -2.77 6.20 1.60
N VAL A 42 -2.04 6.85 2.51
CA VAL A 42 -0.86 6.27 3.17
C VAL A 42 -1.25 4.99 3.91
N ARG A 43 -2.28 5.04 4.76
CA ARG A 43 -2.72 3.87 5.55
C ARG A 43 -3.14 2.70 4.68
N ALA A 44 -3.91 2.95 3.62
CA ALA A 44 -4.31 1.91 2.68
C ALA A 44 -3.09 1.28 1.99
N THR A 45 -2.13 2.10 1.54
CA THR A 45 -0.93 1.62 0.84
C THR A 45 0.01 0.85 1.76
N ASP A 46 0.29 1.36 2.97
CA ASP A 46 1.12 0.69 3.99
C ASP A 46 0.55 -0.69 4.35
N SER A 47 -0.77 -0.78 4.49
CA SER A 47 -1.49 -2.01 4.83
C SER A 47 -1.29 -3.14 3.81
N ILE A 48 -0.99 -2.83 2.55
CA ILE A 48 -0.74 -3.85 1.51
C ILE A 48 0.47 -4.70 1.91
N SER A 49 1.61 -4.06 2.17
CA SER A 49 2.87 -4.73 2.51
C SER A 49 2.81 -5.34 3.92
N ALA A 50 2.16 -4.67 4.86
CA ALA A 50 1.96 -5.16 6.23
C ALA A 50 1.16 -6.48 6.25
N ASN A 51 0.06 -6.55 5.51
CA ASN A 51 -0.74 -7.79 5.41
C ASN A 51 0.02 -8.91 4.70
N ILE A 52 0.86 -8.62 3.70
CA ILE A 52 1.71 -9.63 3.06
C ILE A 52 2.72 -10.18 4.08
N ALA A 53 3.39 -9.31 4.83
CA ALA A 53 4.35 -9.68 5.87
C ALA A 53 3.70 -10.53 6.97
N GLU A 54 2.51 -10.12 7.44
CA GLU A 54 1.77 -10.85 8.47
C GLU A 54 1.30 -12.22 7.96
N GLY A 55 0.72 -12.28 6.76
CA GLY A 55 0.32 -13.52 6.13
C GLY A 55 1.50 -14.46 5.88
N PHE A 56 2.65 -13.93 5.49
CA PHE A 56 3.87 -14.71 5.30
C PHE A 56 4.30 -15.42 6.59
N GLY A 57 4.21 -14.73 7.73
CA GLY A 57 4.58 -15.24 9.06
C GLY A 57 3.59 -16.24 9.68
N ARG A 58 2.37 -16.40 9.14
CA ARG A 58 1.42 -17.40 9.67
C ARG A 58 1.86 -18.84 9.36
N TYR A 59 1.48 -19.80 10.19
CA TYR A 59 1.77 -21.21 9.93
C TYR A 59 0.69 -21.89 9.05
N GLY A 60 -0.59 -21.55 9.29
CA GLY A 60 -1.72 -22.20 8.63
C GLY A 60 -2.07 -21.60 7.27
N LYS A 61 -2.25 -22.45 6.24
CA LYS A 61 -2.58 -22.03 4.87
C LYS A 61 -3.84 -21.15 4.79
N LYS A 62 -4.91 -21.49 5.53
CA LYS A 62 -6.16 -20.72 5.53
C LYS A 62 -5.96 -19.31 6.09
N ASP A 63 -5.16 -19.18 7.14
CA ASP A 63 -4.87 -17.89 7.77
C ASP A 63 -4.00 -17.02 6.86
N LYS A 64 -2.98 -17.59 6.21
CA LYS A 64 -2.20 -16.88 5.17
C LYS A 64 -3.08 -16.25 4.10
N ILE A 65 -4.00 -17.05 3.55
CA ILE A 65 -4.90 -16.63 2.47
C ILE A 65 -5.77 -15.46 2.92
N LYS A 66 -6.25 -15.46 4.17
CA LYS A 66 -7.05 -14.38 4.73
C LYS A 66 -6.29 -13.05 4.73
N PHE A 67 -5.03 -13.04 5.17
CA PHE A 67 -4.18 -11.85 5.12
C PHE A 67 -3.90 -11.38 3.68
N TYR A 68 -3.72 -12.30 2.74
CA TYR A 68 -3.53 -11.92 1.33
C TYR A 68 -4.80 -11.31 0.72
N TYR A 69 -5.99 -11.74 1.15
CA TYR A 69 -7.23 -11.06 0.78
C TYR A 69 -7.33 -9.65 1.37
N TYR A 70 -6.87 -9.44 2.61
CA TYR A 70 -6.80 -8.10 3.21
C TYR A 70 -5.84 -7.19 2.44
N SER A 71 -4.67 -7.70 2.05
CA SER A 71 -3.73 -6.99 1.19
C SER A 71 -4.39 -6.57 -0.14
N PHE A 72 -5.18 -7.46 -0.76
CA PHE A 72 -5.92 -7.14 -1.98
C PHE A 72 -7.02 -6.09 -1.76
N GLY A 73 -7.72 -6.14 -0.63
CA GLY A 73 -8.69 -5.12 -0.24
C GLY A 73 -8.03 -3.74 -0.10
N SER A 74 -6.90 -3.67 0.61
CA SER A 74 -6.11 -2.45 0.77
C SER A 74 -5.57 -1.91 -0.56
N LEU A 75 -5.22 -2.78 -1.52
CA LEU A 75 -4.85 -2.36 -2.87
C LEU A 75 -6.01 -1.68 -3.61
N LYS A 76 -7.23 -2.21 -3.49
CA LYS A 76 -8.40 -1.56 -4.11
C LYS A 76 -8.69 -0.21 -3.48
N GLU A 77 -8.56 -0.12 -2.17
CA GLU A 77 -8.71 1.14 -1.44
C GLU A 77 -7.62 2.16 -1.83
N SER A 78 -6.35 1.75 -1.96
CA SER A 78 -5.27 2.65 -2.37
C SER A 78 -5.48 3.20 -3.79
N LEU A 79 -6.04 2.39 -4.71
CA LEU A 79 -6.38 2.83 -6.06
C LEU A 79 -7.51 3.88 -6.06
N ASP A 80 -8.52 3.70 -5.21
CA ASP A 80 -9.60 4.69 -5.04
C ASP A 80 -9.05 6.02 -4.48
N TRP A 81 -8.14 5.96 -3.51
CA TRP A 81 -7.46 7.16 -3.00
C TRP A 81 -6.57 7.83 -4.05
N ASN A 82 -5.87 7.06 -4.88
CA ASN A 82 -5.10 7.58 -6.01
C ASN A 82 -5.98 8.33 -7.02
N GLU A 83 -7.13 7.77 -7.41
CA GLU A 83 -8.08 8.43 -8.31
C GLU A 83 -8.67 9.71 -7.71
N LYS A 84 -9.04 9.68 -6.42
CA LYS A 84 -9.48 10.91 -5.72
C LYS A 84 -8.39 11.97 -5.71
N SER A 85 -7.14 11.58 -5.48
CA SER A 85 -5.99 12.49 -5.44
C SER A 85 -5.76 13.14 -6.80
N LYS A 86 -5.84 12.35 -7.88
CA LYS A 86 -5.77 12.83 -9.27
C LYS A 86 -6.89 13.81 -9.60
N ILE A 87 -8.15 13.46 -9.32
CA ILE A 87 -9.32 14.32 -9.58
C ILE A 87 -9.20 15.65 -8.82
N ARG A 88 -8.67 15.60 -7.59
CA ARG A 88 -8.47 16.78 -6.73
C ARG A 88 -7.19 17.55 -7.04
N LYS A 89 -6.43 17.15 -8.06
CA LYS A 89 -5.17 17.78 -8.49
C LYS A 89 -4.12 17.84 -7.37
N LEU A 90 -4.05 16.77 -6.57
CA LEU A 90 -3.05 16.57 -5.51
C LEU A 90 -1.81 15.82 -6.01
N LEU A 91 -1.83 15.36 -7.26
CA LEU A 91 -0.74 14.67 -7.93
C LEU A 91 -0.32 15.51 -9.14
N ASP A 92 0.97 15.70 -9.34
CA ASP A 92 1.48 16.17 -10.63
C ASP A 92 1.28 15.10 -11.71
N THR A 93 1.29 15.50 -12.98
CA THR A 93 1.05 14.60 -14.13
C THR A 93 2.00 13.40 -14.18
N ASN A 94 3.18 13.51 -13.56
CA ASN A 94 4.19 12.45 -13.49
C ASN A 94 4.07 11.55 -12.24
N GLU A 95 3.19 11.88 -11.29
CA GLU A 95 3.11 11.22 -9.99
C GLU A 95 1.96 10.20 -9.89
N HIS A 96 1.17 10.08 -10.95
CA HIS A 96 0.06 9.14 -11.02
C HIS A 96 0.57 7.69 -11.08
N VAL A 97 0.20 6.90 -10.07
CA VAL A 97 0.43 5.46 -10.08
C VAL A 97 -0.73 4.80 -10.81
N SER A 98 -0.49 4.36 -12.05
CA SER A 98 -1.44 3.60 -12.89
C SER A 98 -1.42 2.11 -12.60
#